data_AF-A0AAU9LDQ7-F1
#
_entry.id   AF-A0AAU9LDQ7-F1
#
_cell.length_a   1.000
_cell.length_b   1.000
_cell.length_c   1.000
_cell.angle_alpha   90.00
_cell.angle_beta   90.00
_cell.angle_gamma   90.00
#
_symmetry.space_group_name_H-M   'P 1'
#
loop_
_entity.id
_entity.type
_entity.pdbx_description
1 polymer ?
#
loop_
_entity_poly.entity_id
_entity_poly.type
_entity_poly.pdbx_seq_one_letter_code
_entity_poly.pdbx_strand_id
1 'polypeptide(L)'
;MASAMRMNVMRLAMKLQHQTPQVTAVVRDASMHQPMMMQMQKRSMGVFSNIKKTVSGKLEERNKLKQEESYKQQMIDLSQQEKFDLNSFYEHLKKNAEASGASGWRSMIPGVSTMTAVQQIKTSMTILESMEPEYRENPRLINGKVKRKISEKAGHSPEEINNMLRNYEQLAALHTWLTKRVERGLCIPESLDETTEFVRQDPTGFPAKKFRMKQRRY
;
A
#
# COMPACT_ATOMS: atom_id res chain seq x y z
N MET A 1 2.21 60.81 34.82
CA MET A 1 1.93 60.44 36.23
C MET A 1 1.66 58.95 36.27
N ALA A 2 2.45 58.19 37.05
CA ALA A 2 2.30 56.79 37.50
C ALA A 2 1.92 55.74 36.43
N SER A 3 2.64 54.64 36.21
CA SER A 3 3.21 53.68 37.16
C SER A 3 4.12 52.74 36.33
N ALA A 4 5.44 52.79 36.46
CA ALA A 4 6.25 52.05 37.41
C ALA A 4 6.16 50.51 37.28
N MET A 5 7.34 49.93 37.06
CA MET A 5 7.78 48.63 37.57
C MET A 5 7.14 47.36 36.98
N ARG A 6 7.92 46.69 36.11
CA ARG A 6 8.70 45.48 36.44
C ARG A 6 9.47 45.02 35.18
N MET A 7 10.75 45.36 35.11
CA MET A 7 11.90 44.44 35.35
C MET A 7 12.11 43.44 34.21
N ASN A 8 12.91 43.77 33.19
CA ASN A 8 14.38 43.57 33.13
C ASN A 8 14.85 42.14 33.42
N VAL A 9 14.83 41.28 32.39
CA VAL A 9 15.97 40.39 32.07
C VAL A 9 16.10 40.33 30.53
N MET A 10 16.28 41.49 29.90
CA MET A 10 16.55 41.57 28.44
C MET A 10 17.51 42.72 28.13
N ARG A 11 18.57 42.85 28.93
CA ARG A 11 19.73 43.72 28.68
C ARG A 11 21.00 43.08 29.24
N LEU A 12 21.50 42.08 28.53
CA LEU A 12 22.93 41.76 28.55
C LEU A 12 23.36 41.13 27.23
N ALA A 13 22.89 41.71 26.13
CA ALA A 13 23.43 41.50 24.80
C ALA A 13 23.84 42.88 24.26
N MET A 14 25.07 42.98 23.75
CA MET A 14 25.69 44.14 23.10
C MET A 14 26.35 45.22 23.98
N LYS A 15 27.61 44.95 24.33
CA LYS A 15 28.76 45.88 24.44
C LYS A 15 29.97 44.96 24.70
N LEU A 16 31.07 44.89 23.96
CA LEU A 16 31.75 45.80 23.03
C LEU A 16 32.68 44.97 22.13
N GLN A 17 32.95 45.50 20.93
CA GLN A 17 33.87 44.98 19.92
C GLN A 17 35.36 45.34 20.20
N HIS A 18 36.24 44.46 19.70
CA HIS A 18 37.62 44.66 19.19
C HIS A 18 38.79 44.97 20.14
N GLN A 19 39.74 44.01 20.24
CA GLN A 19 41.14 44.12 19.78
C GLN A 19 41.93 42.80 20.04
N THR A 20 42.65 42.31 19.02
CA THR A 20 43.61 41.18 19.02
C THR A 20 44.97 41.60 19.63
N PRO A 21 45.87 40.66 20.05
CA PRO A 21 46.79 40.02 19.11
C PRO A 21 47.10 38.51 19.37
N GLN A 22 47.62 37.88 18.31
CA GLN A 22 48.18 36.53 18.21
C GLN A 22 49.66 36.50 18.66
N VAL A 23 50.18 35.42 19.27
CA VAL A 23 51.53 34.85 18.95
C VAL A 23 51.61 33.35 19.34
N THR A 24 52.30 32.63 18.45
CA THR A 24 52.68 31.25 18.18
C THR A 24 53.37 30.34 19.23
N ALA A 25 53.18 29.02 18.98
CA ALA A 25 54.14 27.89 19.00
C ALA A 25 54.60 27.26 20.33
N VAL A 26 54.51 25.92 20.42
CA VAL A 26 55.62 24.94 20.32
C VAL A 26 55.09 23.53 20.72
N VAL A 27 55.41 22.55 19.88
CA VAL A 27 55.21 21.10 20.06
C VAL A 27 56.26 20.55 21.03
N ARG A 28 55.88 19.67 21.97
CA ARG A 28 56.60 18.40 22.32
C ARG A 28 56.01 17.66 23.54
N ASP A 29 55.82 16.36 23.31
CA ASP A 29 55.93 15.19 24.20
C ASP A 29 55.33 15.21 25.62
N ALA A 30 54.34 14.34 25.82
CA ALA A 30 54.37 13.34 26.89
C ALA A 30 53.26 12.30 26.69
N SER A 31 53.69 11.06 26.48
CA SER A 31 52.91 9.83 26.46
C SER A 31 52.03 9.64 27.69
N MET A 32 50.72 9.49 27.52
CA MET A 32 49.87 8.75 28.44
C MET A 32 48.93 7.83 27.64
N HIS A 33 49.14 6.53 27.81
CA HIS A 33 48.39 5.47 27.17
C HIS A 33 46.91 5.52 27.59
N GLN A 34 46.00 5.72 26.63
CA GLN A 34 44.58 5.42 26.81
C GLN A 34 44.38 3.89 26.77
N PRO A 35 43.62 3.29 27.69
CA PRO A 35 43.26 1.89 27.58
C PRO A 35 42.38 1.68 26.34
N MET A 36 42.83 0.78 25.48
CA MET A 36 42.16 0.32 24.28
C MET A 36 40.72 -0.12 24.61
N MET A 37 39.74 0.71 24.26
CA MET A 37 38.34 0.27 24.18
C MET A 37 38.25 -0.70 23.00
N MET A 38 38.42 -2.00 23.28
CA MET A 38 37.96 -3.05 22.37
C MET A 38 36.47 -2.80 22.14
N GLN A 39 36.12 -2.27 20.96
CA GLN A 39 34.76 -2.33 20.47
C GLN A 39 34.38 -3.81 20.40
N MET A 40 33.57 -4.23 21.35
CA MET A 40 32.89 -5.51 21.37
C MET A 40 32.05 -5.61 20.09
N GLN A 41 32.63 -6.18 19.05
CA GLN A 41 31.87 -6.69 17.91
C GLN A 41 30.91 -7.74 18.48
N LYS A 42 29.65 -7.36 18.72
CA LYS A 42 28.55 -8.32 18.86
C LYS A 42 28.29 -8.95 17.50
N ARG A 43 29.25 -9.72 17.00
CA ARG A 43 29.05 -10.67 15.91
C ARG A 43 28.51 -11.95 16.52
N SER A 44 27.25 -11.94 16.97
CA SER A 44 26.54 -13.20 17.18
C SER A 44 26.11 -13.74 15.81
N MET A 45 27.08 -14.18 15.01
CA MET A 45 26.83 -15.04 13.86
C MET A 45 26.71 -16.47 14.39
N GLY A 46 25.68 -16.70 15.21
CA GLY A 46 25.34 -18.04 15.69
C GLY A 46 24.80 -18.87 14.54
N VAL A 47 25.05 -20.17 14.56
CA VAL A 47 24.58 -21.18 13.58
C VAL A 47 23.07 -21.05 13.29
N PHE A 48 22.28 -20.61 14.28
CA PHE A 48 20.86 -20.31 14.17
C PHE A 48 20.50 -19.13 13.25
N SER A 49 21.39 -18.16 13.04
CA SER A 49 21.16 -17.00 12.17
C SER A 49 21.20 -17.36 10.69
N ASN A 50 22.05 -18.30 10.29
CA ASN A 50 22.10 -18.81 8.92
C ASN A 50 20.90 -19.71 8.63
N ILE A 51 20.50 -20.55 9.59
CA ILE A 51 19.28 -21.37 9.48
C ILE A 51 18.03 -20.47 9.39
N LYS A 52 17.92 -19.44 10.22
CA LYS A 52 16.79 -18.49 10.16
C LYS A 52 16.74 -17.75 8.83
N LYS A 53 17.89 -17.32 8.27
CA LYS A 53 17.96 -16.67 6.94
C LYS A 53 17.58 -17.63 5.81
N THR A 54 18.07 -18.87 5.83
CA THR A 54 17.72 -19.87 4.81
C THR A 54 16.26 -20.29 4.89
N VAL A 55 15.70 -20.47 6.09
CA VAL A 55 14.28 -20.85 6.26
C VAL A 55 13.35 -19.67 5.97
N SER A 56 13.68 -18.44 6.38
CA SER A 56 12.89 -17.25 6.00
C SER A 56 12.93 -17.00 4.51
N GLY A 57 14.10 -17.08 3.85
CA GLY A 57 14.21 -16.95 2.40
C GLY A 57 13.40 -18.00 1.65
N LYS A 58 13.49 -19.28 2.06
CA LYS A 58 12.68 -20.36 1.46
C LYS A 58 11.18 -20.18 1.69
N LEU A 59 10.77 -19.67 2.85
CA LEU A 59 9.36 -19.42 3.15
C LEU A 59 8.82 -18.22 2.35
N GLU A 60 9.60 -17.15 2.22
CA GLU A 60 9.26 -16.00 1.37
C GLU A 60 9.14 -16.39 -0.10
N GLU A 61 10.08 -17.19 -0.62
CA GLU A 61 10.04 -17.71 -1.98
C GLU A 61 8.81 -18.60 -2.21
N ARG A 62 8.50 -19.50 -1.26
CA ARG A 62 7.28 -20.33 -1.32
C ARG A 62 6.01 -19.49 -1.28
N ASN A 63 5.98 -18.42 -0.51
CA ASN A 63 4.85 -17.51 -0.45
C ASN A 63 4.69 -16.70 -1.74
N LYS A 64 5.80 -16.22 -2.33
CA LYS A 64 5.79 -15.54 -3.62
C LYS A 64 5.29 -16.45 -4.74
N LEU A 65 5.81 -17.67 -4.83
CA LEU A 65 5.36 -18.65 -5.81
C LEU A 65 3.86 -18.97 -5.66
N LYS A 66 3.38 -19.20 -4.44
CA LYS A 66 1.94 -19.38 -4.19
C LYS A 66 1.13 -18.15 -4.58
N GLN A 67 1.65 -16.96 -4.33
CA GLN A 67 0.98 -15.70 -4.68
C GLN A 67 0.91 -15.52 -6.19
N GLU A 68 1.99 -15.77 -6.92
CA GLU A 68 2.06 -15.76 -8.38
C GLU A 68 1.13 -16.82 -8.99
N GLU A 69 1.15 -18.05 -8.50
CA GLU A 69 0.21 -19.10 -8.94
C GLU A 69 -1.24 -18.67 -8.74
N SER A 70 -1.58 -18.14 -7.56
CA SER A 70 -2.93 -17.66 -7.26
C SER A 70 -3.33 -16.47 -8.14
N TYR A 71 -2.38 -15.57 -8.43
CA TYR A 71 -2.59 -14.42 -9.29
C TYR A 71 -2.85 -14.85 -10.73
N LYS A 72 -2.01 -15.75 -11.27
CA LYS A 72 -2.18 -16.34 -12.60
C LYS A 72 -3.56 -16.99 -12.74
N GLN A 73 -3.98 -17.78 -11.76
CA GLN A 73 -5.32 -18.39 -11.76
C GLN A 73 -6.42 -17.32 -11.77
N GLN A 74 -6.29 -16.26 -10.97
CA GLN A 74 -7.25 -15.15 -10.98
C GLN A 74 -7.30 -14.42 -12.34
N MET A 75 -6.16 -14.24 -13.02
CA MET A 75 -6.11 -13.62 -14.33
C MET A 75 -6.76 -14.51 -15.40
N ILE A 76 -6.55 -15.82 -15.33
CA ILE A 76 -7.20 -16.81 -16.21
C ILE A 76 -8.72 -16.77 -15.98
N ASP A 77 -9.17 -16.91 -14.74
CA ASP A 77 -10.59 -16.85 -14.37
C ASP A 77 -11.24 -15.56 -14.90
N LEU A 78 -10.56 -14.42 -14.71
CA LEU A 78 -11.05 -13.13 -15.17
C LEU A 78 -11.13 -13.07 -16.69
N SER A 79 -10.12 -13.58 -17.40
CA SER A 79 -10.10 -13.57 -18.86
C SER A 79 -11.20 -14.44 -19.51
N GLN A 80 -11.63 -15.50 -18.82
CA GLN A 80 -12.66 -16.43 -19.30
C GLN A 80 -14.09 -15.90 -19.08
N GLN A 81 -14.27 -14.93 -18.19
CA GLN A 81 -15.59 -14.34 -17.93
C GLN A 81 -16.01 -13.45 -19.11
N GLU A 82 -17.19 -13.71 -19.67
CA GLU A 82 -17.76 -12.90 -20.75
C GLU A 82 -18.14 -11.49 -20.25
N LYS A 83 -18.76 -11.41 -19.08
CA LYS A 83 -19.19 -10.16 -18.44
C LYS A 83 -18.64 -10.05 -17.03
N PHE A 84 -18.07 -8.90 -16.72
CA PHE A 84 -17.60 -8.56 -15.37
C PHE A 84 -18.53 -7.55 -14.70
N ASP A 85 -19.46 -8.04 -13.90
CA ASP A 85 -20.39 -7.26 -13.09
C ASP A 85 -20.07 -7.34 -11.59
N LEU A 86 -20.92 -6.77 -10.72
CA LEU A 86 -20.67 -6.80 -9.28
C LEU A 86 -20.88 -8.19 -8.65
N ASN A 87 -21.56 -9.12 -9.34
CA ASN A 87 -21.68 -10.50 -8.87
C ASN A 87 -20.36 -11.23 -9.09
N SER A 88 -19.74 -11.09 -10.26
CA SER A 88 -18.38 -11.60 -10.51
C SER A 88 -17.37 -11.01 -9.52
N PHE A 89 -17.51 -9.72 -9.20
CA PHE A 89 -16.68 -9.07 -8.19
C PHE A 89 -16.90 -9.64 -6.78
N TYR A 90 -18.14 -9.95 -6.40
CA TYR A 90 -18.44 -10.59 -5.12
C TYR A 90 -17.77 -11.97 -5.00
N GLU A 91 -17.84 -12.80 -6.05
CA GLU A 91 -17.16 -14.10 -6.09
C GLU A 91 -15.64 -13.96 -5.98
N HIS A 92 -15.06 -12.95 -6.65
CA HIS A 92 -13.64 -12.64 -6.50
C HIS A 92 -13.27 -12.25 -5.07
N LEU A 93 -14.08 -11.39 -4.42
CA LEU A 93 -13.88 -11.02 -3.02
C LEU A 93 -13.98 -12.24 -2.11
N LYS A 94 -14.91 -13.16 -2.38
CA LYS A 94 -15.10 -14.40 -1.60
C LYS A 94 -13.87 -15.30 -1.67
N LYS A 95 -13.36 -15.57 -2.88
CA LYS A 95 -12.10 -16.31 -3.07
C LYS A 95 -10.93 -15.65 -2.33
N ASN A 96 -10.80 -14.32 -2.42
CA ASN A 96 -9.75 -13.59 -1.71
C ASN A 96 -9.93 -13.61 -0.18
N ALA A 97 -11.17 -13.58 0.31
CA ALA A 97 -11.46 -13.70 1.74
C ALA A 97 -11.12 -15.08 2.27
N GLU A 98 -11.40 -16.15 1.51
CA GLU A 98 -11.02 -17.53 1.85
C GLU A 98 -9.50 -17.69 1.89
N ALA A 99 -8.81 -17.18 0.86
CA ALA A 99 -7.35 -17.14 0.83
C ALA A 99 -6.75 -16.31 2.00
N SER A 100 -7.46 -15.29 2.46
CA SER A 100 -7.06 -14.44 3.60
C SER A 100 -7.47 -15.01 4.98
N GLY A 101 -8.45 -15.90 5.02
CA GLY A 101 -9.11 -16.42 6.22
C GLY A 101 -8.57 -17.75 6.72
N ALA A 102 -7.96 -18.55 5.84
CA ALA A 102 -7.26 -19.78 6.21
C ALA A 102 -5.89 -19.48 6.84
N SER A 103 -5.91 -19.01 8.09
CA SER A 103 -4.87 -19.14 9.14
C SER A 103 -3.38 -18.82 8.86
N GLY A 104 -2.95 -18.43 7.65
CA GLY A 104 -1.53 -18.40 7.28
C GLY A 104 -0.89 -17.01 7.10
N TRP A 105 -1.62 -16.00 6.59
CA TRP A 105 -0.99 -14.73 6.17
C TRP A 105 -1.12 -13.56 7.16
N ARG A 106 -1.96 -13.68 8.20
CA ARG A 106 -2.19 -12.60 9.20
C ARG A 106 -0.91 -12.14 9.93
N SER A 107 0.17 -12.93 9.88
CA SER A 107 1.41 -12.70 10.63
C SER A 107 2.65 -12.37 9.77
N MET A 108 2.54 -12.21 8.44
CA MET A 108 3.72 -12.24 7.54
C MET A 108 4.02 -10.98 6.71
N ILE A 109 3.31 -9.86 6.86
CA ILE A 109 3.70 -8.58 6.22
C ILE A 109 4.21 -7.60 7.29
N PRO A 110 5.53 -7.38 7.42
CA PRO A 110 6.05 -6.32 8.28
C PRO A 110 5.69 -4.95 7.68
N GLY A 111 4.91 -4.15 8.42
CA GLY A 111 4.64 -2.74 8.07
C GLY A 111 3.30 -2.43 7.38
N VAL A 112 2.45 -3.42 7.05
CA VAL A 112 1.07 -3.21 6.60
C VAL A 112 0.12 -4.00 7.49
N SER A 113 -0.86 -3.32 8.10
CA SER A 113 -1.85 -3.98 8.94
C SER A 113 -2.78 -4.85 8.08
N THR A 114 -2.48 -6.15 8.01
CA THR A 114 -3.29 -7.18 7.32
C THR A 114 -4.77 -7.15 7.71
N MET A 115 -5.08 -6.66 8.92
CA MET A 115 -6.45 -6.43 9.39
C MET A 115 -7.23 -5.42 8.56
N THR A 116 -6.59 -4.39 8.02
CA THR A 116 -7.28 -3.34 7.25
C THR A 116 -7.78 -3.87 5.90
N ALA A 117 -6.97 -4.67 5.20
CA ALA A 117 -7.36 -5.30 3.94
C ALA A 117 -8.52 -6.28 4.13
N VAL A 118 -8.45 -7.14 5.15
CA VAL A 118 -9.54 -8.09 5.45
C VAL A 118 -10.82 -7.36 5.83
N GLN A 119 -10.73 -6.27 6.59
CA GLN A 119 -11.90 -5.46 6.95
C GLN A 119 -12.52 -4.80 5.72
N GLN A 120 -11.71 -4.27 4.80
CA GLN A 120 -12.20 -3.68 3.55
C GLN A 120 -12.93 -4.70 2.66
N ILE A 121 -12.42 -5.94 2.57
CA ILE A 121 -13.07 -7.03 1.85
C ILE A 121 -14.43 -7.34 2.47
N LYS A 122 -14.49 -7.50 3.80
CA LYS A 122 -15.74 -7.75 4.53
C LYS A 122 -16.76 -6.63 4.35
N THR A 123 -16.34 -5.37 4.51
CA THR A 123 -17.19 -4.20 4.26
C THR A 123 -17.74 -4.22 2.83
N SER A 124 -16.90 -4.52 1.84
CA SER A 124 -17.32 -4.59 0.44
C SER A 124 -18.36 -5.69 0.21
N MET A 125 -18.19 -6.87 0.81
CA MET A 125 -19.17 -7.95 0.75
C MET A 125 -20.52 -7.55 1.35
N THR A 126 -20.53 -6.97 2.56
CA THR A 126 -21.76 -6.52 3.23
C THR A 126 -22.50 -5.45 2.42
N ILE A 127 -21.78 -4.53 1.80
CA ILE A 127 -22.36 -3.53 0.88
C ILE A 127 -23.00 -4.23 -0.32
N LEU A 128 -22.30 -5.18 -0.95
CA LEU A 128 -22.79 -5.90 -2.13
C LEU A 128 -24.04 -6.74 -1.82
N GLU A 129 -24.05 -7.45 -0.69
CA GLU A 129 -25.20 -8.22 -0.20
C GLU A 129 -26.44 -7.34 0.02
N SER A 130 -26.23 -6.10 0.41
CA SER A 130 -27.31 -5.12 0.64
C SER A 130 -27.88 -4.53 -0.66
N MET A 131 -27.17 -4.61 -1.80
CA MET A 131 -27.66 -4.08 -3.08
C MET A 131 -28.80 -4.92 -3.66
N GLU A 132 -29.67 -4.27 -4.44
CA GLU A 132 -30.65 -4.96 -5.29
C GLU A 132 -29.96 -5.59 -6.51
N PRO A 133 -30.45 -6.74 -7.02
CA PRO A 133 -29.82 -7.48 -8.13
C PRO A 133 -29.63 -6.62 -9.39
N GLU A 134 -30.60 -5.76 -9.70
CA GLU A 134 -30.56 -4.85 -10.86
C GLU A 134 -29.30 -3.97 -10.87
N TYR A 135 -28.91 -3.45 -9.71
CA TYR A 135 -27.71 -2.62 -9.59
C TYR A 135 -26.42 -3.46 -9.59
N ARG A 136 -26.49 -4.74 -9.19
CA ARG A 136 -25.32 -5.64 -9.23
C ARG A 136 -24.97 -6.03 -10.66
N GLU A 137 -25.97 -6.35 -11.47
CA GLU A 137 -25.79 -6.70 -12.88
C GLU A 137 -25.34 -5.50 -13.73
N ASN A 138 -25.79 -4.30 -13.36
CA ASN A 138 -25.54 -3.07 -14.09
C ASN A 138 -25.06 -1.93 -13.16
N PRO A 139 -23.76 -1.89 -12.82
CA PRO A 139 -23.21 -0.92 -11.86
C PRO A 139 -23.30 0.54 -12.33
N ARG A 140 -23.52 0.75 -13.63
CA ARG A 140 -23.72 2.09 -14.22
C ARG A 140 -25.00 2.78 -13.74
N LEU A 141 -25.97 2.01 -13.24
CA LEU A 141 -27.24 2.54 -12.71
C LEU A 141 -27.08 3.16 -11.30
N ILE A 142 -25.94 2.95 -10.64
CA ILE A 142 -25.67 3.45 -9.28
C ILE A 142 -25.40 4.95 -9.32
N ASN A 143 -26.46 5.73 -9.20
CA ASN A 143 -26.41 7.18 -9.06
C ASN A 143 -26.39 7.61 -7.56
N GLY A 144 -26.38 8.92 -7.30
CA GLY A 144 -26.36 9.44 -5.93
C GLY A 144 -27.55 9.02 -5.06
N LYS A 145 -28.76 8.91 -5.64
CA LYS A 145 -29.97 8.48 -4.91
C LYS A 145 -29.89 7.00 -4.55
N VAL A 146 -29.51 6.15 -5.50
CA VAL A 146 -29.33 4.70 -5.29
C VAL A 146 -28.25 4.45 -4.23
N LYS A 147 -27.14 5.18 -4.31
CA LYS A 147 -26.05 5.09 -3.32
C LYS A 147 -26.50 5.43 -1.91
N ARG A 148 -27.36 6.45 -1.75
CA ARG A 148 -27.95 6.79 -0.45
C ARG A 148 -28.84 5.65 0.07
N LYS A 149 -29.67 5.04 -0.77
CA LYS A 149 -30.46 3.86 -0.39
C LYS A 149 -29.58 2.67 0.04
N ILE A 150 -28.52 2.40 -0.71
CA ILE A 150 -27.55 1.34 -0.38
C ILE A 150 -26.86 1.65 0.97
N SER A 151 -26.48 2.91 1.20
CA SER A 151 -25.88 3.37 2.45
C SER A 151 -26.82 3.15 3.64
N GLU A 152 -28.08 3.55 3.50
CA GLU A 152 -29.12 3.36 4.53
C GLU A 152 -29.39 1.87 4.82
N LYS A 153 -29.37 1.01 3.78
CA LYS A 153 -29.61 -0.43 3.92
C LYS A 153 -28.41 -1.21 4.45
N ALA A 154 -27.21 -0.88 4.00
CA ALA A 154 -25.98 -1.57 4.38
C ALA A 154 -25.38 -1.06 5.70
N GLY A 155 -25.80 0.11 6.18
CA GLY A 155 -25.23 0.74 7.37
C GLY A 155 -23.81 1.30 7.17
N HIS A 156 -23.40 1.52 5.92
CA HIS A 156 -22.07 2.01 5.54
C HIS A 156 -22.14 3.40 4.93
N SER A 157 -21.06 4.17 5.08
CA SER A 157 -20.97 5.53 4.55
C SER A 157 -20.95 5.55 3.01
N PRO A 158 -21.43 6.63 2.36
CA PRO A 158 -21.31 6.80 0.91
C PRO A 158 -19.86 6.77 0.40
N GLU A 159 -18.89 7.09 1.25
CA GLU A 159 -17.45 7.06 0.95
C GLU A 159 -16.93 5.62 0.84
N GLU A 160 -17.32 4.74 1.75
CA GLU A 160 -16.99 3.31 1.68
C GLU A 160 -17.58 2.66 0.43
N ILE A 161 -18.82 3.02 0.07
CA ILE A 161 -19.46 2.55 -1.17
C ILE A 161 -18.67 3.04 -2.38
N ASN A 162 -18.24 4.30 -2.40
CA ASN A 162 -17.39 4.82 -3.47
C ASN A 162 -16.04 4.10 -3.54
N ASN A 163 -15.45 3.77 -2.39
CA ASN A 163 -14.19 3.05 -2.34
C ASN A 163 -14.33 1.65 -2.97
N MET A 164 -15.37 0.92 -2.57
CA MET A 164 -15.71 -0.38 -3.14
C MET A 164 -15.95 -0.27 -4.66
N LEU A 165 -16.74 0.71 -5.11
CA LEU A 165 -17.01 0.92 -6.54
C LEU A 165 -15.74 1.24 -7.33
N ARG A 166 -14.78 1.99 -6.76
CA ARG A 166 -13.48 2.23 -7.40
C ARG A 166 -12.66 0.95 -7.54
N ASN A 167 -12.65 0.09 -6.52
CA ASN A 167 -11.97 -1.19 -6.57
C ASN A 167 -12.59 -2.09 -7.67
N TYR A 168 -13.92 -2.12 -7.76
CA TYR A 168 -14.63 -2.79 -8.85
C TYR A 168 -14.24 -2.21 -10.21
N GLU A 169 -14.24 -0.88 -10.37
CA GLU A 169 -13.88 -0.24 -11.65
C GLU A 169 -12.44 -0.56 -12.09
N GLN A 170 -11.49 -0.67 -11.16
CA GLN A 170 -10.11 -1.08 -11.45
C GLN A 170 -10.04 -2.51 -11.99
N LEU A 171 -10.76 -3.44 -11.37
CA LEU A 171 -10.77 -4.83 -11.80
C LEU A 171 -11.56 -5.01 -13.11
N ALA A 172 -12.65 -4.27 -13.29
CA ALA A 172 -13.41 -4.22 -14.54
C ALA A 172 -12.58 -3.65 -15.71
N ALA A 173 -11.73 -2.66 -15.42
CA ALA A 173 -10.78 -2.12 -16.40
C ALA A 173 -9.75 -3.18 -16.80
N LEU A 174 -9.23 -3.91 -15.82
CA LEU A 174 -8.27 -5.00 -16.04
C LEU A 174 -8.92 -6.15 -16.82
N HIS A 175 -10.16 -6.52 -16.51
CA HIS A 175 -10.97 -7.49 -17.26
C HIS A 175 -11.08 -7.10 -18.73
N THR A 176 -11.52 -5.88 -19.01
CA THR A 176 -11.69 -5.38 -20.39
C THR A 176 -10.37 -5.43 -21.16
N TRP A 177 -9.27 -5.04 -20.50
CA TRP A 177 -7.93 -5.11 -21.07
C TRP A 177 -7.49 -6.56 -21.34
N LEU A 178 -7.68 -7.47 -20.39
CA LEU A 178 -7.37 -8.89 -20.54
C LEU A 178 -8.16 -9.54 -21.67
N THR A 179 -9.48 -9.31 -21.75
CA THR A 179 -10.32 -9.86 -22.82
C THR A 179 -9.80 -9.42 -24.19
N LYS A 180 -9.46 -8.14 -24.36
CA LYS A 180 -8.87 -7.62 -25.60
C LYS A 180 -7.49 -8.20 -25.91
N ARG A 181 -6.71 -8.50 -24.88
CA ARG A 181 -5.39 -9.13 -25.00
C ARG A 181 -5.52 -10.59 -25.46
N VAL A 182 -6.44 -11.34 -24.88
CA VAL A 182 -6.73 -12.74 -25.24
C VAL A 182 -7.34 -12.83 -26.65
N GLU A 183 -8.23 -11.92 -27.03
CA GLU A 183 -8.77 -11.82 -28.41
C GLU A 183 -7.65 -11.65 -29.46
N ARG A 184 -6.52 -11.05 -29.08
CA ARG A 184 -5.34 -10.85 -29.95
C ARG A 184 -4.36 -12.03 -29.91
N GLY A 185 -4.65 -13.07 -29.14
CA GLY A 185 -3.75 -14.21 -28.96
C GLY A 185 -2.49 -13.91 -28.14
N LEU A 186 -2.49 -12.82 -27.35
CA LEU A 186 -1.37 -12.47 -26.48
C LEU A 186 -1.44 -13.25 -25.15
N CYS A 187 -0.29 -13.46 -24.52
CA CYS A 187 -0.21 -14.19 -23.25
C CYS A 187 -0.91 -13.45 -22.10
N ILE A 188 -1.52 -14.22 -21.20
CA ILE A 188 -2.06 -13.71 -19.93
C ILE A 188 -0.87 -13.50 -18.97
N PRO A 189 -0.79 -12.37 -18.24
CA PRO A 189 0.28 -12.12 -17.29
C PRO A 189 0.22 -13.11 -16.11
N GLU A 190 1.39 -13.54 -15.63
CA GLU A 190 1.51 -14.49 -14.52
C GLU A 190 1.78 -13.81 -13.17
N SER A 191 2.24 -12.57 -13.19
CA SER A 191 2.53 -11.77 -12.00
C SER A 191 1.98 -10.34 -12.10
N LEU A 192 1.88 -9.68 -10.96
CA LEU A 192 1.50 -8.27 -10.89
C LEU A 192 2.50 -7.39 -11.65
N ASP A 193 3.80 -7.65 -11.49
CA ASP A 193 4.85 -6.86 -12.14
C ASP A 193 4.74 -6.95 -13.67
N GLU A 194 4.52 -8.15 -14.20
CA GLU A 194 4.28 -8.38 -15.63
C GLU A 194 3.03 -7.66 -16.11
N THR A 195 1.94 -7.69 -15.33
CA THR A 195 0.70 -6.99 -15.67
C THR A 195 0.94 -5.49 -15.79
N THR A 196 1.71 -4.89 -14.87
CA THR A 196 2.03 -3.46 -14.96
C THR A 196 2.85 -3.13 -16.20
N GLU A 197 3.81 -3.98 -16.57
CA GLU A 197 4.62 -3.77 -17.75
C GLU A 197 3.81 -3.96 -19.04
N PHE A 198 2.96 -4.98 -19.11
CA PHE A 198 2.09 -5.19 -20.28
C PHE A 198 1.06 -4.08 -20.45
N VAL A 199 0.49 -3.55 -19.35
CA VAL A 199 -0.41 -2.39 -19.41
C VAL A 199 0.34 -1.13 -19.85
N ARG A 200 1.61 -0.98 -19.46
CA ARG A 200 2.47 0.14 -19.88
C ARG A 200 2.77 0.10 -21.38
N GLN A 201 3.04 -1.08 -21.91
CA GLN A 201 3.31 -1.31 -23.33
C GLN A 201 2.04 -1.14 -24.16
N ASP A 202 0.96 -1.82 -23.75
CA ASP A 202 -0.30 -1.87 -24.47
C ASP A 202 -1.48 -1.48 -23.55
N PRO A 203 -1.73 -0.19 -23.32
CA PRO A 203 -2.86 0.26 -22.51
C PRO A 203 -4.23 0.10 -23.22
N THR A 204 -4.28 -0.64 -24.34
CA THR A 204 -5.48 -0.74 -25.17
C THR A 204 -6.60 -1.48 -24.42
N GLY A 205 -7.79 -0.88 -24.36
CA GLY A 205 -8.92 -1.45 -23.60
C GLY A 205 -8.97 -1.00 -22.14
N PHE A 206 -7.91 -0.35 -21.62
CA PHE A 206 -7.97 0.28 -20.32
C PHE A 206 -8.77 1.60 -20.39
N PRO A 207 -9.70 1.91 -19.47
CA PRO A 207 -10.51 3.14 -19.50
C PRO A 207 -9.69 4.39 -19.14
N ALA A 208 -8.80 4.84 -20.02
CA ALA A 208 -7.83 5.91 -19.75
C ALA A 208 -8.46 7.22 -19.23
N LYS A 209 -9.71 7.53 -19.62
CA LYS A 209 -10.42 8.75 -19.21
C LYS A 209 -10.84 8.75 -17.74
N LYS A 210 -11.13 7.58 -17.14
CA LYS A 210 -11.60 7.47 -15.75
C LYS A 210 -10.46 7.47 -14.72
N PHE A 211 -9.29 6.96 -15.10
CA PHE A 211 -8.15 6.78 -14.19
C PHE A 211 -7.11 7.89 -14.27
N ARG A 212 -7.25 8.86 -15.18
CA ARG A 212 -6.38 10.04 -15.19
C ARG A 212 -6.59 10.79 -13.87
N MET A 213 -5.59 10.74 -12.98
CA MET A 213 -5.57 11.59 -11.78
C MET A 213 -5.89 13.02 -12.22
N LYS A 214 -6.95 13.60 -11.66
CA LYS A 214 -7.16 15.04 -11.78
C LYS A 214 -5.94 15.67 -11.13
N GLN A 215 -4.97 16.11 -11.93
CA GLN A 215 -3.92 16.97 -11.41
C GLN A 215 -4.64 18.11 -10.71
N ARG A 216 -4.44 18.21 -9.39
CA ARG A 216 -4.94 19.35 -8.62
C ARG A 216 -4.28 20.55 -9.27
N ARG A 217 -5.05 21.30 -10.06
CA ARG A 217 -4.64 22.64 -10.47
C ARG A 217 -4.63 23.44 -9.17
N TYR A 218 -3.43 23.67 -8.66
CA TYR A 218 -3.16 24.62 -7.60
C TYR A 218 -3.39 26.03 -8.12
#